data_AF-A0A535ZRQ8-F1
#
_entry.id   AF-A0A535ZRQ8-F1
#
_cell.length_a   1.000
_cell.length_b   1.000
_cell.length_c   1.000
_cell.angle_alpha   90.00
_cell.angle_beta   90.00
_cell.angle_gamma   90.00
#
_symmetry.space_group_name_H-M   'P 1'
#
loop_
_entity.id
_entity.type
_entity.pdbx_description
1 polymer ?
#
loop_
_entity_poly.entity_id
_entity_poly.type
_entity_poly.pdbx_seq_one_letter_code
_entity_poly.pdbx_strand_id
1 'polypeptide(L)' 'MFHGASGATSYNGSRDLTPNLPVVQEVEQLGDFEAVLSWGAGLSRAACIRTLELSNPTRVVIDVQSP' A
#
# COMPACT_ATOMS: atom_id res chain seq x y z
N MET A 1 -9.61 -3.49 10.01
CA MET A 1 -10.11 -2.10 9.89
C MET A 1 -8.93 -1.19 10.19
N PHE A 2 -8.58 -0.25 9.31
CA PHE A 2 -7.60 0.78 9.66
C PHE A 2 -8.18 1.62 10.79
N HIS A 3 -7.41 1.88 11.83
CA HIS A 3 -7.78 2.90 12.80
C HIS A 3 -6.65 3.92 12.92
N GLY A 4 -6.96 5.20 12.75
CA GLY A 4 -6.03 6.26 13.11
C GLY A 4 -5.81 6.28 14.64
N ALA A 5 -4.92 7.13 15.13
CA ALA A 5 -4.65 7.28 16.58
C ALA A 5 -5.91 7.60 17.42
N SER A 6 -6.97 8.09 16.78
CA SER A 6 -8.29 8.33 17.37
C SER A 6 -9.20 7.10 17.45
N GLY A 7 -8.76 5.95 16.95
CA GLY A 7 -9.60 4.75 16.82
C GLY A 7 -10.58 4.79 15.64
N ALA A 8 -10.54 5.84 14.78
CA ALA A 8 -11.44 5.98 13.64
C ALA A 8 -10.81 5.50 12.32
N THR A 9 -11.58 4.81 11.47
CA THR A 9 -11.13 4.45 10.12
C THR A 9 -10.98 5.68 9.24
N SER A 10 -9.74 5.98 8.82
CA SER A 10 -9.42 7.10 7.93
C SER A 10 -9.47 6.73 6.45
N TYR A 11 -9.38 5.43 6.12
CA TYR A 11 -9.40 4.93 4.75
C TYR A 11 -10.66 4.08 4.48
N ASN A 12 -11.52 4.60 3.60
CA ASN A 12 -12.79 3.99 3.20
C ASN A 12 -12.74 3.34 1.81
N GLY A 13 -11.56 3.24 1.19
CA GLY A 13 -11.38 2.55 -0.09
C GLY A 13 -11.27 1.04 0.06
N SER A 14 -11.10 0.35 -1.08
CA SER A 14 -10.90 -1.10 -1.08
C SER A 14 -9.56 -1.46 -0.45
N ARG A 15 -9.57 -2.56 0.31
CA ARG A 15 -8.38 -3.12 0.99
C ARG A 15 -7.73 -4.26 0.24
N ASP A 16 -8.38 -4.69 -0.83
CA ASP A 16 -7.97 -5.69 -1.78
C ASP A 16 -8.12 -5.03 -3.16
N LEU A 17 -6.99 -4.85 -3.83
CA LEU A 17 -6.89 -4.13 -5.10
C LEU A 17 -6.21 -5.05 -6.11
N THR A 18 -6.88 -5.33 -7.22
CA THR A 18 -6.35 -6.11 -8.34
C THR A 18 -6.22 -5.22 -9.59
N PRO A 19 -5.24 -4.30 -9.62
CA PRO A 19 -5.11 -3.35 -10.71
C PRO A 19 -4.62 -4.04 -11.99
N ASN A 20 -5.08 -3.55 -13.15
CA ASN A 20 -4.61 -4.04 -14.46
C ASN A 20 -3.27 -3.38 -14.85
N LEU A 21 -2.20 -3.74 -14.14
CA LEU A 21 -0.83 -3.22 -14.34
C LEU A 21 0.13 -4.35 -14.75
N PRO A 22 1.23 -4.02 -15.46
CA PRO A 22 2.14 -5.04 -15.99
C PRO A 22 2.98 -5.76 -14.92
N VAL A 23 3.20 -5.14 -13.75
CA VAL A 23 4.06 -5.69 -12.69
C VAL A 23 3.31 -5.89 -11.38
N VAL A 24 2.62 -4.87 -10.87
CA VAL A 24 1.82 -4.98 -9.65
C VAL A 24 0.49 -5.66 -9.99
N GLN A 25 0.29 -6.89 -9.50
CA GLN A 25 -0.92 -7.67 -9.77
C GLN A 25 -1.98 -7.51 -8.67
N GLU A 26 -1.53 -7.28 -7.44
CA GLU A 26 -2.39 -7.19 -6.27
C GLU A 26 -1.78 -6.25 -5.23
N VAL A 27 -2.62 -5.54 -4.49
CA VAL A 27 -2.25 -4.81 -3.27
C VAL A 27 -3.32 -5.08 -2.21
N GLU A 28 -2.92 -5.68 -1.10
CA GLU A 28 -3.85 -6.05 -0.02
C GLU A 28 -3.36 -5.56 1.35
N GLN A 29 -4.28 -5.09 2.19
CA GLN A 29 -3.99 -4.82 3.60
C GLN A 29 -3.88 -6.15 4.36
N LEU A 30 -2.68 -6.45 4.85
CA LEU A 30 -2.40 -7.69 5.57
C LEU A 30 -2.74 -7.60 7.06
N GLY A 31 -2.71 -6.40 7.63
CA GLY A 31 -3.00 -6.21 9.06
C GLY A 31 -2.86 -4.77 9.54
N ASP A 32 -3.37 -4.53 10.75
CA ASP A 32 -3.22 -3.31 11.54
C ASP A 32 -3.11 -3.76 13.00
N PHE A 33 -1.89 -3.88 13.51
CA PHE A 33 -1.58 -4.42 14.84
C PHE A 33 -0.51 -3.57 15.51
N GLU A 34 -0.68 -3.26 16.79
CA GLU A 34 0.30 -2.50 17.60
C GLU A 34 0.84 -1.23 16.92
N ALA A 35 -0.06 -0.45 16.31
CA ALA A 35 0.27 0.77 15.56
C ALA A 35 1.15 0.57 14.31
N VAL A 36 1.26 -0.68 13.83
CA VAL A 36 1.90 -1.03 12.56
C VAL A 36 0.83 -1.41 11.55
N LEU A 37 0.80 -0.65 10.46
CA LEU A 37 -0.04 -0.95 9.33
C LEU A 37 0.74 -1.72 8.26
N SER A 38 0.26 -2.91 7.89
CA SER A 38 0.91 -3.76 6.91
C SER A 38 0.09 -3.88 5.62
N TRP A 39 0.77 -3.70 4.50
CA TRP A 39 0.26 -3.94 3.15
C TRP A 39 1.22 -4.87 2.40
N GLY A 40 0.66 -5.76 1.59
CA GLY A 40 1.41 -6.61 0.66
C GLY A 40 1.15 -6.16 -0.77
N ALA A 41 2.16 -6.33 -1.64
CA ALA A 41 2.02 -6.15 -3.07
C ALA A 41 2.47 -7.43 -3.79
N GLY A 42 1.56 -8.05 -4.54
CA GLY A 42 1.86 -9.18 -5.42
C GLY A 42 2.51 -8.69 -6.71
N LEU A 43 3.71 -9.18 -7.02
CA LEU A 43 4.45 -8.80 -8.22
C LEU A 43 4.53 -9.96 -9.21
N SER A 44 4.36 -9.67 -10.50
CA SER A 44 4.49 -10.66 -11.59
C SER A 44 5.93 -11.18 -11.76
N ARG A 45 6.91 -10.41 -11.29
CA ARG A 45 8.35 -10.72 -11.30
C ARG A 45 9.07 -9.90 -10.24
N ALA A 46 10.28 -10.32 -9.89
CA ALA A 46 11.19 -9.47 -9.14
C ALA A 46 11.46 -8.17 -9.94
N ALA A 47 11.37 -7.03 -9.25
CA ALA A 47 11.57 -5.70 -9.82
C ALA A 47 12.28 -4.81 -8.80
N CYS A 48 13.02 -3.81 -9.27
CA CYS A 48 13.57 -2.79 -8.39
C CYS A 48 12.44 -1.95 -7.80
N ILE A 49 12.57 -1.62 -6.51
CA ILE A 49 11.60 -0.83 -5.76
C ILE A 49 12.30 0.44 -5.25
N ARG A 50 11.58 1.56 -5.31
CA ARG A 50 11.98 2.81 -4.67
C ARG A 50 10.86 3.30 -3.76
N THR A 51 11.22 3.70 -2.56
CA THR A 51 10.30 4.31 -1.60
C THR A 51 10.50 5.83 -1.54
N LEU A 52 9.40 6.56 -1.49
CA LEU A 52 9.36 8.02 -1.40
C LEU A 52 8.36 8.44 -0.33
N GLU A 53 8.74 9.43 0.48
CA GLU A 53 7.83 10.13 1.37
C GLU A 53 7.46 11.48 0.75
N LEU A 54 6.16 11.72 0.56
CA LEU A 54 5.64 12.99 0.08
C LEU A 54 4.93 13.70 1.21
N SER A 55 5.06 15.03 1.26
CA SER A 55 4.36 15.90 2.20
C SER A 55 3.24 16.68 1.50
N ASN A 56 2.26 17.17 2.29
CA ASN A 56 1.17 18.03 1.83
C ASN A 56 0.29 17.45 0.69
N PRO A 57 -0.50 16.38 0.91
CA PRO A 57 -0.66 15.60 2.14
C PRO A 57 0.41 14.51 2.32
N THR A 58 0.62 14.05 3.55
CA THR A 58 1.55 12.95 3.88
C THR A 58 1.18 11.66 3.14
N ARG A 59 2.11 11.13 2.35
CA ARG A 59 1.96 9.87 1.60
C ARG A 59 3.29 9.10 1.56
N VAL A 60 3.20 7.78 1.61
CA VAL A 60 4.29 6.88 1.23
C VAL A 60 3.99 6.37 -0.18
N VAL A 61 4.95 6.50 -1.08
CA VAL A 61 4.86 6.00 -2.47
C VAL A 61 5.90 4.89 -2.65
N ILE A 62 5.44 3.78 -3.22
CA ILE A 62 6.27 2.63 -3.58
C ILE A 62 6.28 2.55 -5.11
N ASP A 63 7.38 3.01 -5.71
CA ASP A 63 7.59 2.89 -7.15
C ASP A 63 8.14 1.49 -7.45
N VAL A 64 7.47 0.78 -8.36
CA VAL A 64 7.90 -0.53 -8.84
C VAL A 64 8.34 -0.40 -10.29
N GLN A 65 9.58 -0.81 -10.60
CA GLN A 65 10.12 -0.73 -11.95
C GLN A 65 9.28 -1.56 -12.94
N SER A 66 8.71 -0.89 -13.95
CA SER A 66 8.08 -1.52 -15.11
C SER A 66 9.08 -1.69 -16.26
N PRO A 67 8.77 -2.52 -17.29
CA PRO A 67 9.51 -2.50 -18.55
C PRO A 67 9.52 -1.10 -19.19
#